data_AF-A0A120GNW1-F1
#
_entry.id   AF-A0A120GNW1-F1
#
_cell.length_a   1.000
_cell.length_b   1.000
_cell.length_c   1.000
_cell.angle_alpha   90.00
_cell.angle_beta   90.00
_cell.angle_gamma   90.00
#
_symmetry.space_group_name_H-M   'P 1'
#
loop_
_entity.id
_entity.type
_entity.pdbx_description
1 polymer ?
#
loop_
_entity_poly.entity_id
_entity_poly.type
_entity_poly.pdbx_seq_one_letter_code
_entity_poly.pdbx_strand_id
1 'polypeptide(L)' 'MKIGDKVIYKSRQYKIIYIYGNDLTAELLSLDGKHGKFELAPISHLQKVDLQSVKILPKRLVHYEY' A
#
# COMPACT_ATOMS: atom_id res chain seq x y z
N MET A 1 4.95 1.19 -10.23
CA MET A 1 5.20 1.83 -8.92
C MET A 1 6.62 2.34 -8.90
N LYS A 2 6.89 3.45 -8.21
CA LYS A 2 8.21 4.08 -8.10
C LYS A 2 8.48 4.54 -6.68
N ILE A 3 9.75 4.80 -6.38
CA ILE A 3 10.16 5.45 -5.13
C ILE A 3 9.37 6.76 -4.97
N GLY A 4 8.82 6.98 -3.77
CA GLY A 4 7.97 8.10 -3.44
C GLY A 4 6.46 7.84 -3.57
N ASP A 5 6.04 6.78 -4.26
CA ASP A 5 4.63 6.40 -4.34
C ASP A 5 4.08 6.03 -2.95
N LYS A 6 2.84 6.43 -2.68
CA LYS A 6 2.08 5.96 -1.52
C LYS A 6 1.40 4.64 -1.87
N VAL A 7 1.49 3.68 -0.97
CA VAL A 7 0.99 2.32 -1.16
C VAL A 7 0.26 1.84 0.08
N ILE A 8 -0.67 0.91 -0.10
CA ILE A 8 -1.29 0.15 0.98
C ILE A 8 -0.65 -1.23 1.05
N TYR A 9 -0.25 -1.61 2.25
CA TYR A 9 0.24 -2.94 2.59
C TYR A 9 -0.34 -3.37 3.93
N LYS A 10 -0.86 -4.60 4.05
CA LYS A 10 -1.52 -5.09 5.28
C LYS A 10 -2.54 -4.09 5.87
N SER A 11 -3.35 -3.47 5.01
CA SER A 11 -4.36 -2.47 5.40
C SER A 11 -3.81 -1.19 6.05
N ARG A 12 -2.53 -0.87 5.84
CA ARG A 12 -1.85 0.34 6.35
C ARG A 12 -1.20 1.11 5.22
N GLN A 13 -1.03 2.43 5.40
CA GLN A 13 -0.42 3.30 4.40
C GLN A 13 1.08 3.44 4.61
N TYR A 14 1.81 3.27 3.52
CA TYR A 14 3.26 3.43 3.48
C TYR A 14 3.67 4.28 2.29
N LYS A 15 4.92 4.75 2.33
CA LYS A 15 5.61 5.38 1.21
C LYS A 15 6.79 4.51 0.79
N ILE A 16 6.93 4.22 -0.50
CA ILE A 16 8.10 3.50 -0.99
C ILE A 16 9.32 4.42 -0.88
N ILE A 17 10.37 3.97 -0.19
CA ILE A 17 11.63 4.72 -0.07
C ILE A 17 12.76 4.08 -0.87
N TYR A 18 12.67 2.78 -1.13
CA TYR A 18 13.66 2.05 -1.92
C TYR A 18 13.03 0.85 -2.64
N ILE A 19 13.58 0.47 -3.80
CA ILE A 19 13.18 -0.71 -4.55
C ILE A 19 14.43 -1.53 -4.85
N TYR A 20 14.47 -2.76 -4.34
CA TYR A 20 15.50 -3.74 -4.64
C TYR A 20 15.15 -4.40 -5.98
N GLY A 21 15.92 -4.08 -7.02
CA GLY A 21 15.64 -4.52 -8.40
C GLY A 21 15.71 -6.02 -8.63
N ASN A 22 16.50 -6.75 -7.83
CA ASN A 22 16.67 -8.20 -7.98
C ASN A 22 15.47 -8.99 -7.42
N ASP A 23 14.97 -8.60 -6.24
CA ASP A 23 13.97 -9.38 -5.50
C ASP A 23 12.55 -8.83 -5.65
N LEU A 24 12.34 -7.84 -6.51
CA LEU A 24 11.07 -7.11 -6.66
C LEU A 24 10.48 -6.72 -5.30
N THR A 25 11.36 -6.38 -4.35
CA THR A 25 11.01 -6.06 -2.97
C THR A 25 11.21 -4.56 -2.76
N ALA A 26 10.30 -3.93 -2.03
CA ALA A 26 10.35 -2.52 -1.72
C ALA A 26 10.51 -2.31 -0.21
N GLU A 27 11.28 -1.30 0.14
CA GLU A 27 11.36 -0.77 1.49
C GLU A 27 10.33 0.33 1.65
N LEU A 28 9.54 0.22 2.71
CA LEU A 28 8.35 1.00 2.97
C LEU A 28 8.54 1.81 4.24
N LEU A 29 8.30 3.11 4.18
CA LEU A 29 8.21 3.99 5.34
C LEU A 29 6.75 4.08 5.79
N SER A 30 6.47 3.72 7.04
CA SER A 30 5.13 3.84 7.62
C SER A 30 4.71 5.31 7.76
N LEU A 31 3.50 5.64 7.32
CA LEU A 31 2.96 7.00 7.43
C LEU A 31 2.15 7.24 8.71
N ASP A 32 1.77 6.17 9.42
CA ASP A 32 0.90 6.26 10.60
C ASP A 32 1.64 6.69 11.88
N GLY A 33 2.99 6.76 11.87
CA GLY A 33 3.83 7.22 12.99
C GLY A 33 3.78 6.37 14.26
N LYS A 34 2.88 5.39 14.34
CA LYS A 34 2.62 4.53 15.51
C LYS A 34 3.25 3.13 15.42
N HIS A 35 3.73 2.72 14.26
CA HIS A 35 4.35 1.40 14.04
C HIS A 35 5.76 1.56 13.49
N GLY A 36 6.58 0.50 13.61
CA GLY A 36 7.99 0.46 13.19
C GLY A 36 8.21 1.24 11.89
N LYS A 37 9.23 2.11 11.89
CA LYS A 37 9.42 3.13 10.86
C LYS A 37 9.49 2.52 9.45
N PHE A 38 10.05 1.31 9.33
CA PHE A 38 10.34 0.68 8.04
C PHE A 38 9.82 -0.76 7.98
N GLU A 39 9.32 -1.18 6.80
CA GLU A 39 8.90 -2.55 6.51
C GLU A 39 9.38 -2.96 5.11
N LEU A 40 9.81 -4.21 4.94
CA LEU A 40 10.14 -4.78 3.64
C LEU A 40 8.93 -5.56 3.12
N ALA A 41 8.55 -5.32 1.87
CA ALA A 41 7.39 -5.96 1.26
C ALA A 41 7.61 -6.23 -0.23
N PRO A 42 7.19 -7.40 -0.75
CA PRO A 42 7.17 -7.65 -2.18
C PRO A 42 6.28 -6.64 -2.89
N ILE A 43 6.73 -6.09 -4.02
CA ILE A 43 5.97 -5.12 -4.82
C ILE A 43 4.61 -5.69 -5.25
N SER A 44 4.53 -7.00 -5.49
CA SER A 44 3.29 -7.70 -5.84
C SER A 44 2.19 -7.62 -4.77
N HIS A 45 2.54 -7.37 -3.50
CA HIS A 45 1.59 -7.25 -2.40
C HIS A 45 1.19 -5.79 -2.10
N LEU A 46 1.73 -4.85 -2.86
CA LEU A 46 1.51 -3.42 -2.64
C LEU A 46 0.41 -2.91 -3.56
N GLN A 47 -0.56 -2.20 -2.98
CA GLN A 47 -1.59 -1.52 -3.74
C GLN A 47 -1.24 -0.04 -3.85
N LYS A 48 -1.02 0.46 -5.06
CA LYS A 48 -0.74 1.89 -5.27
C LYS A 48 -1.97 2.72 -4.90
N VAL A 49 -1.77 3.76 -4.09
CA VAL A 49 -2.79 4.76 -3.81
C VAL A 49 -2.68 5.83 -4.90
N ASP A 50 -3.55 5.77 -5.89
CA ASP A 50 -3.63 6.82 -6.90
C ASP A 50 -4.51 7.97 -6.40
N LEU A 51 -3.98 9.18 -6.37
CA LEU A 51 -4.71 10.38 -5.92
C LEU A 51 -5.91 10.70 -6.83
N GLN A 52 -5.92 10.20 -8.06
CA GLN A 52 -7.06 10.35 -8.99
C GLN A 52 -8.13 9.25 -8.84
N SER A 53 -7.89 8.22 -8.02
CA SER A 53 -8.83 7.11 -7.81
C SER A 53 -9.56 7.19 -6.47
N VAL A 54 -9.76 8.39 -5.90
CA VAL A 54 -10.87 8.62 -4.97
C VAL A 54 -12.19 8.76 -5.76
N LYS A 55 -12.40 7.92 -6.77
CA LYS A 55 -13.75 7.50 -7.12
C LYS A 55 -14.09 6.39 -6.12
N ILE A 56 -14.63 6.83 -4.98
CA ILE A 56 -15.65 6.13 -4.21
C ILE A 56 -15.47 4.61 -4.31
N LEU A 57 -14.69 4.02 -3.39
CA LEU A 57 -15.00 2.66 -2.96
C LEU A 57 -16.47 2.71 -2.51
N PRO A 58 -17.44 2.08 -3.22
CA PRO A 58 -18.71 1.87 -2.57
C PRO A 58 -18.38 0.98 -1.39
N LYS A 59 -18.62 1.50 -0.19
CA LYS A 59 -18.81 0.68 1.01
C LYS A 59 -19.53 -0.58 0.55
N ARG A 60 -18.85 -1.71 0.70
CA ARG A 60 -19.36 -3.07 0.55
C ARG A 60 -20.79 -3.07 1.10
N LEU A 61 -21.77 -2.97 0.20
CA LEU A 61 -23.18 -3.02 0.55
C LEU A 61 -23.47 -4.51 0.70
N VAL A 62 -23.65 -4.90 1.95
CA VAL A 62 -24.06 -6.23 2.39
C VAL A 62 -25.34 -6.62 1.65
N HIS A 63 -25.44 -7.87 1.17
CA HIS A 63 -26.68 -8.65 1.24
C HIS A 63 -26.34 -10.15 1.15
N TYR A 64 -26.83 -10.90 2.13
CA TYR A 64 -26.93 -12.35 2.12
C TYR A 64 -27.96 -12.75 1.06
N GLU A 65 -27.72 -13.79 0.29
CA GLU A 65 -28.80 -14.63 -0.23
C GLU A 65 -28.56 -16.08 0.20
N TYR A 66 -29.69 -16.69 0.57
CA TYR A 66 -29.91 -17.90 1.36
C TYR A 66 -29.67 -19.18 0.56
#